data_AF-A0A959VE57-F1
#
_entry.id   AF-A0A959VE57-F1
#
_cell.length_a   1.000
_cell.length_b   1.000
_cell.length_c   1.000
_cell.angle_alpha   90.00
_cell.angle_beta   90.00
_cell.angle_gamma   90.00
#
_symmetry.space_group_name_H-M   'P 1'
#
loop_
_entity.id
_entity.type
_entity.pdbx_description
1 polymer ?
#
loop_
_entity_poly.entity_id
_entity_poly.type
_entity_poly.pdbx_seq_one_letter_code
_entity_poly.pdbx_strand_id
1 'polypeptide(L)'
;MTTISNQYLAILRAGSLAGILSALIFAIAHNLFIENIWYAIFFLVSGGMIGGITLAFNYFYMTEIPTAQNWAMYNFIFVTKYILLGVVSILVFEPVTTIPEILEINHRSGDMYTTALPLTVAFTLIFSFLMSLMFATKIKQFLLIIITNIIMMVALGINVSILGLVYTNKTSFELIMEVTGLIVLIMGTFSFGFLLFGKKIFLSSFDTRQYRSRRVNSSFEKSDVYNY
;
A
#
# COMPACT_ATOMS: atom_id res chain seq x y z
N MET A 1 22.20 -10.28 18.59
CA MET A 1 21.07 -9.32 18.60
C MET A 1 21.20 -8.18 17.58
N THR A 2 22.40 -7.82 17.11
CA THR A 2 22.64 -6.71 16.16
C THR A 2 22.11 -6.95 14.73
N THR A 3 22.06 -8.20 14.27
CA THR A 3 21.67 -8.56 12.90
C THR A 3 20.18 -8.38 12.62
N ILE A 4 19.30 -8.74 13.57
CA ILE A 4 17.84 -8.62 13.43
C ILE A 4 17.42 -7.14 13.40
N SER A 5 18.02 -6.31 14.26
CA SER A 5 17.76 -4.86 14.30
C SER A 5 18.09 -4.18 12.95
N ASN A 6 19.22 -4.57 12.34
CA ASN A 6 19.65 -4.02 11.05
C ASN A 6 18.71 -4.37 9.90
N GLN A 7 18.09 -5.56 9.92
CA GLN A 7 17.12 -5.98 8.90
C GLN A 7 15.83 -5.17 8.99
N TYR A 8 15.27 -5.00 10.20
CA TYR A 8 14.08 -4.16 10.39
C TYR A 8 14.33 -2.72 9.95
N LEU A 9 15.47 -2.14 10.33
CA LEU A 9 15.83 -0.79 9.92
C LEU A 9 15.95 -0.65 8.39
N ALA A 10 16.50 -1.66 7.72
CA ALA A 10 16.59 -1.68 6.25
C ALA A 10 15.19 -1.73 5.60
N ILE A 11 14.27 -2.54 6.14
CA ILE A 11 12.87 -2.62 5.65
C ILE A 11 12.16 -1.29 5.82
N LEU A 12 12.25 -0.67 7.01
CA LEU A 12 11.60 0.61 7.29
C LEU A 12 12.14 1.72 6.38
N ARG A 13 13.46 1.74 6.14
CA ARG A 13 14.10 2.70 5.21
C ARG A 13 13.69 2.48 3.77
N ALA A 14 13.62 1.23 3.31
CA ALA A 14 13.18 0.94 1.94
C ALA A 14 11.70 1.32 1.76
N GLY A 15 10.85 1.01 2.75
CA GLY A 15 9.44 1.38 2.77
C GLY A 15 9.23 2.89 2.77
N SER A 16 9.95 3.63 3.62
CA SER A 16 9.85 5.09 3.68
C SER A 16 10.27 5.74 2.37
N LEU A 17 11.43 5.37 1.81
CA LEU A 17 11.94 5.94 0.55
C LEU A 17 11.02 5.62 -0.63
N ALA A 18 10.51 4.39 -0.71
CA ALA A 18 9.54 4.01 -1.74
C ALA A 18 8.24 4.81 -1.63
N GLY A 19 7.76 5.02 -0.39
CA GLY A 19 6.58 5.83 -0.12
C GLY A 19 6.75 7.31 -0.50
N ILE A 20 7.90 7.90 -0.16
CA ILE A 20 8.26 9.27 -0.55
C ILE A 20 8.32 9.38 -2.08
N LEU A 21 9.04 8.45 -2.74
CA LEU A 21 9.15 8.43 -4.20
C LEU A 21 7.77 8.35 -4.87
N SER A 22 6.90 7.48 -4.35
CA SER A 22 5.53 7.33 -4.83
C SER A 22 4.72 8.62 -4.68
N ALA A 23 4.83 9.30 -3.54
CA ALA A 23 4.12 10.57 -3.30
C ALA A 23 4.63 11.69 -4.22
N LEU A 24 5.93 11.76 -4.48
CA LEU A 24 6.53 12.73 -5.41
C LEU A 24 6.07 12.49 -6.85
N ILE A 25 6.10 11.24 -7.31
CA ILE A 25 5.63 10.87 -8.66
C ILE A 25 4.13 11.16 -8.80
N PHE A 26 3.35 10.88 -7.76
CA PHE A 26 1.94 11.24 -7.74
C PHE A 26 1.72 12.76 -7.86
N ALA A 27 2.45 13.57 -7.08
CA ALA A 27 2.34 15.03 -7.16
C ALA A 27 2.70 15.56 -8.57
N ILE A 28 3.73 15.00 -9.20
CA ILE A 28 4.12 15.33 -10.57
C ILE A 28 3.02 14.94 -11.55
N ALA A 29 2.53 13.70 -11.49
CA ALA A 29 1.48 13.22 -12.39
C ALA A 29 0.19 14.04 -12.23
N HIS A 30 -0.20 14.32 -10.99
CA HIS A 30 -1.37 15.13 -10.71
C HIS A 30 -1.22 16.55 -11.28
N ASN A 31 -0.04 17.18 -11.12
CA ASN A 31 0.24 18.49 -11.70
C ASN A 31 0.22 18.51 -13.24
N LEU A 32 0.58 17.39 -13.89
CA LEU A 32 0.59 17.29 -15.35
C LEU A 32 -0.78 16.95 -15.95
N PHE A 33 -1.59 16.16 -15.24
CA PHE A 33 -2.82 15.58 -15.81
C PHE A 33 -4.12 16.10 -15.19
N ILE A 34 -4.08 16.63 -13.96
CA ILE A 34 -5.27 17.02 -13.20
C ILE A 34 -5.15 18.47 -12.77
N GLU A 35 -4.44 18.72 -11.68
CA GLU A 35 -4.28 20.05 -11.07
C GLU A 35 -2.99 20.14 -10.26
N ASN A 36 -2.53 21.36 -10.01
CA ASN A 36 -1.35 21.61 -9.19
C ASN A 36 -1.66 21.37 -7.69
N ILE A 37 -1.12 20.27 -7.14
CA ILE A 37 -1.23 19.93 -5.71
C ILE A 37 0.08 20.11 -4.92
N TRP A 38 1.02 20.91 -5.45
CA TRP A 38 2.31 21.14 -4.79
C TRP A 38 2.16 21.81 -3.42
N TYR A 39 1.08 22.54 -3.18
CA TYR A 39 0.78 23.11 -1.86
C TYR A 39 0.57 22.02 -0.78
N ALA A 40 0.14 20.82 -1.16
CA ALA A 40 -0.09 19.69 -0.26
C ALA A 40 1.13 18.75 -0.14
N ILE A 41 2.29 19.11 -0.73
CA ILE A 41 3.44 18.21 -0.86
C ILE A 41 3.94 17.67 0.48
N PHE A 42 3.92 18.49 1.54
CA PHE A 42 4.35 18.09 2.87
C PHE A 42 3.48 16.95 3.42
N PHE A 43 2.15 17.07 3.29
CA PHE A 43 1.21 16.05 3.73
C PHE A 43 1.29 14.80 2.84
N LEU A 44 1.43 14.96 1.53
CA LEU A 44 1.58 13.85 0.58
C LEU A 44 2.84 13.02 0.87
N VAL A 45 3.99 13.68 1.05
CA VAL A 45 5.26 13.02 1.35
C VAL A 45 5.21 12.34 2.72
N SER A 46 4.62 12.99 3.72
CA SER A 46 4.46 12.41 5.06
C SER A 46 3.53 11.19 5.04
N GLY A 47 2.39 11.28 4.34
CA GLY A 47 1.45 10.19 4.15
C GLY A 47 2.07 9.03 3.37
N GLY A 48 2.82 9.34 2.30
CA GLY A 48 3.58 8.36 1.53
C GLY A 48 4.62 7.64 2.39
N MET A 49 5.40 8.38 3.19
CA MET A 49 6.38 7.80 4.10
C MET A 49 5.73 6.86 5.13
N ILE A 50 4.67 7.32 5.82
CA ILE A 50 3.97 6.54 6.85
C ILE A 50 3.33 5.29 6.22
N GLY A 51 2.63 5.45 5.10
CA GLY A 51 2.03 4.35 4.35
C GLY A 51 3.06 3.33 3.88
N GLY A 52 4.18 3.81 3.33
CA GLY A 52 5.26 2.95 2.86
C GLY A 52 5.95 2.16 3.98
N ILE A 53 6.22 2.79 5.12
CA ILE A 53 6.71 2.11 6.33
C ILE A 53 5.72 1.01 6.76
N THR A 54 4.44 1.36 6.82
CA THR A 54 3.39 0.49 7.33
C THR A 54 3.19 -0.74 6.44
N LEU A 55 3.14 -0.55 5.11
CA LEU A 55 3.01 -1.64 4.14
C LEU A 55 4.24 -2.54 4.14
N ALA A 56 5.44 -1.95 4.11
CA ALA A 56 6.68 -2.72 4.12
C ALA A 56 6.80 -3.57 5.39
N PHE A 57 6.54 -2.97 6.56
CA PHE A 57 6.58 -3.69 7.82
C PHE A 57 5.55 -4.83 7.88
N ASN A 58 4.31 -4.56 7.46
CA ASN A 58 3.26 -5.59 7.43
C ASN A 58 3.63 -6.75 6.51
N TYR A 59 4.06 -6.46 5.27
CA TYR A 59 4.44 -7.48 4.31
C TYR A 59 5.53 -8.42 4.84
N PHE A 60 6.59 -7.87 5.44
CA PHE A 60 7.68 -8.68 6.00
C PHE A 60 7.26 -9.48 7.22
N TYR A 61 6.30 -8.99 7.99
CA TYR A 61 5.76 -9.73 9.12
C TYR A 61 4.81 -10.86 8.69
N MET A 62 4.13 -10.70 7.55
CA MET A 62 3.24 -11.72 6.97
C MET A 62 4.01 -12.77 6.16
N THR A 63 5.14 -12.42 5.58
CA THR A 63 5.81 -13.26 4.58
C THR A 63 7.09 -13.85 5.14
N GLU A 64 7.10 -15.17 5.34
CA GLU A 64 8.30 -15.89 5.82
C GLU A 64 9.47 -15.79 4.82
N ILE A 65 9.15 -15.77 3.52
CA ILE A 65 10.14 -15.75 2.45
C ILE A 65 9.78 -14.62 1.46
N PRO A 66 10.37 -13.41 1.61
CA PRO A 66 10.06 -12.29 0.75
C PRO A 66 10.56 -12.55 -0.68
N THR A 67 9.66 -12.44 -1.65
CA THR A 67 9.99 -12.51 -3.09
C THR A 67 9.37 -11.33 -3.82
N ALA A 68 9.88 -10.99 -5.00
CA ALA A 68 9.28 -9.94 -5.82
C ALA A 68 7.84 -10.29 -6.22
N GLN A 69 7.55 -11.57 -6.46
CA GLN A 69 6.22 -12.06 -6.80
C GLN A 69 5.24 -11.90 -5.63
N ASN A 70 5.60 -12.36 -4.42
CA ASN A 70 4.72 -12.22 -3.26
C ASN A 70 4.52 -10.75 -2.88
N TRP A 71 5.55 -9.91 -3.07
CA TRP A 71 5.46 -8.47 -2.91
C TRP A 71 4.47 -7.84 -3.89
N ALA A 72 4.55 -8.20 -5.18
CA ALA A 72 3.63 -7.72 -6.20
C ALA A 72 2.19 -8.15 -5.89
N MET A 73 1.97 -9.42 -5.51
CA MET A 73 0.65 -9.94 -5.15
C MET A 73 0.08 -9.25 -3.91
N TYR A 74 0.91 -9.01 -2.90
CA TYR A 74 0.52 -8.28 -1.70
C TYR A 74 0.07 -6.84 -2.03
N ASN A 75 0.84 -6.11 -2.84
CA ASN A 75 0.47 -4.75 -3.27
C ASN A 75 -0.76 -4.73 -4.19
N PHE A 76 -0.93 -5.75 -5.03
CA PHE A 76 -2.09 -5.87 -5.93
C PHE A 76 -3.42 -5.87 -5.16
N ILE A 77 -3.46 -6.45 -3.96
CA ILE A 77 -4.67 -6.43 -3.13
C ILE A 77 -4.98 -5.02 -2.64
N PHE A 78 -3.96 -4.23 -2.25
CA PHE A 78 -4.16 -2.82 -1.90
C PHE A 78 -4.58 -1.99 -3.10
N VAL A 79 -3.99 -2.19 -4.28
CA VAL A 79 -4.42 -1.55 -5.53
C VAL A 79 -5.90 -1.82 -5.79
N THR A 80 -6.29 -3.09 -5.75
CA THR A 80 -7.67 -3.53 -5.98
C THR A 80 -8.62 -2.89 -4.97
N LYS A 81 -8.23 -2.84 -3.69
CA LYS A 81 -9.00 -2.18 -2.63
C LYS A 81 -9.31 -0.73 -2.98
N TYR A 82 -8.31 0.05 -3.36
CA TYR A 82 -8.51 1.48 -3.64
C TYR A 82 -9.27 1.71 -4.94
N ILE A 83 -9.04 0.91 -5.98
CA ILE A 83 -9.82 1.01 -7.22
C ILE A 83 -11.30 0.74 -6.92
N LEU A 84 -11.60 -0.35 -6.22
CA LEU A 84 -12.97 -0.69 -5.86
C LEU A 84 -13.61 0.37 -4.96
N LEU A 85 -12.85 0.92 -4.00
CA LEU A 85 -13.33 2.02 -3.16
C LEU A 85 -13.69 3.25 -3.99
N GLY A 86 -12.85 3.64 -4.94
CA GLY A 86 -13.09 4.78 -5.82
C GLY A 86 -14.29 4.56 -6.74
N VAL A 87 -14.38 3.38 -7.36
CA VAL A 87 -15.52 3.00 -8.21
C VAL A 87 -16.83 3.01 -7.41
N VAL A 88 -16.85 2.36 -6.25
CA VAL A 88 -18.07 2.32 -5.41
C VAL A 88 -18.42 3.70 -4.90
N SER A 89 -17.44 4.52 -4.51
CA SER A 89 -17.67 5.92 -4.13
C SER A 89 -18.39 6.69 -5.24
N ILE A 90 -17.90 6.61 -6.48
CA ILE A 90 -18.48 7.31 -7.65
C ILE A 90 -19.90 6.80 -7.97
N LEU A 91 -20.17 5.51 -7.76
CA LEU A 91 -21.48 4.92 -8.06
C LEU A 91 -22.53 5.14 -6.97
N VAL A 92 -22.10 5.27 -5.71
CA VAL A 92 -23.01 5.33 -4.55
C VAL A 92 -23.29 6.77 -4.13
N PHE A 93 -22.32 7.66 -4.25
CA PHE A 93 -22.49 9.04 -3.81
C PHE A 93 -23.01 9.94 -4.92
N GLU A 94 -23.93 10.81 -4.55
CA GLU A 94 -24.32 11.96 -5.36
C GLU A 94 -23.33 13.09 -5.09
N PRO A 95 -22.78 13.76 -6.13
CA PRO A 95 -21.88 14.89 -5.95
C PRO A 95 -22.55 16.04 -5.19
N VAL A 96 -21.88 16.58 -4.18
CA VAL A 96 -22.38 17.67 -3.32
C VAL A 96 -21.54 18.94 -3.38
N THR A 97 -20.38 18.90 -4.02
CA THR A 97 -19.48 20.06 -4.14
C THR A 97 -18.68 20.02 -5.44
N THR A 98 -17.94 21.08 -5.75
CA THR A 98 -17.00 21.15 -6.88
C THR A 98 -15.56 21.32 -6.40
N ILE A 99 -14.56 21.08 -7.26
CA ILE A 99 -13.14 21.29 -6.91
C ILE A 99 -12.87 22.75 -6.47
N PRO A 100 -13.36 23.80 -7.18
CA PRO A 100 -13.17 25.19 -6.74
C PRO A 100 -13.71 25.45 -5.33
N GLU A 101 -14.88 24.92 -5.00
CA GLU A 101 -15.50 25.07 -3.67
C GLU A 101 -14.67 24.40 -2.56
N ILE A 102 -14.00 23.28 -2.84
CA ILE A 102 -13.10 22.61 -1.88
C ILE A 102 -11.87 23.47 -1.58
N LEU A 103 -11.38 24.21 -2.58
CA LEU A 103 -10.20 25.07 -2.46
C LEU A 103 -10.51 26.41 -1.79
N GLU A 104 -11.78 26.85 -1.82
CA GLU A 104 -12.24 28.01 -1.08
C GLU A 104 -12.40 27.67 0.42
N ILE A 105 -11.62 28.34 1.28
CA ILE A 105 -11.49 28.08 2.74
C ILE A 105 -12.83 28.15 3.53
N ASN A 106 -13.93 28.56 2.90
CA ASN A 106 -15.21 28.87 3.54
C ASN A 106 -16.29 27.78 3.42
N HIS A 107 -16.03 26.62 2.83
CA HIS A 107 -17.04 25.57 2.73
C HIS A 107 -16.81 24.37 3.65
N ARG A 108 -17.95 23.82 4.08
CA ARG A 108 -18.19 22.87 5.16
C ARG A 108 -17.65 21.48 4.78
N SER A 109 -16.33 21.38 4.65
CA SER A 109 -15.62 20.15 4.31
C SER A 109 -15.88 19.00 5.30
N GLY A 110 -16.31 19.32 6.53
CA GLY A 110 -16.66 18.34 7.57
C GLY A 110 -17.78 17.37 7.16
N ASP A 111 -18.76 17.81 6.37
CA ASP A 111 -19.90 16.96 6.00
C ASP A 111 -19.51 15.90 4.94
N MET A 112 -18.49 16.16 4.11
CA MET A 112 -18.02 15.17 3.13
C MET A 112 -17.29 14.00 3.79
N TYR A 113 -16.40 14.30 4.74
CA TYR A 113 -15.64 13.25 5.43
C TYR A 113 -16.54 12.35 6.27
N THR A 114 -17.54 12.91 6.94
CA THR A 114 -18.52 12.12 7.70
C THR A 114 -19.40 11.27 6.77
N THR A 115 -19.75 11.77 5.59
CA THR A 115 -20.51 11.02 4.58
C THR A 115 -19.71 9.87 3.97
N ALA A 116 -18.42 10.08 3.71
CA ALA A 116 -17.55 9.05 3.11
C ALA A 116 -16.99 8.04 4.13
N LEU A 117 -17.04 8.35 5.43
CA LEU A 117 -16.49 7.52 6.49
C LEU A 117 -17.12 6.12 6.57
N PRO A 118 -18.45 5.91 6.50
CA PRO A 118 -19.04 4.58 6.54
C PRO A 118 -18.51 3.66 5.43
N LEU A 119 -18.36 4.18 4.21
CA LEU A 119 -17.81 3.43 3.07
C LEU A 119 -16.34 3.08 3.31
N THR A 120 -15.55 4.05 3.79
CA THR A 120 -14.14 3.84 4.18
C THR A 120 -14.01 2.77 5.25
N VAL A 121 -14.83 2.80 6.30
CA VAL A 121 -14.83 1.80 7.38
C VAL A 121 -15.22 0.42 6.85
N ALA A 122 -16.27 0.33 6.04
CA ALA A 122 -16.70 -0.93 5.45
C ALA A 122 -15.57 -1.58 4.63
N PHE A 123 -14.93 -0.83 3.73
CA PHE A 123 -13.80 -1.32 2.95
C PHE A 123 -12.59 -1.68 3.83
N THR A 124 -12.33 -0.92 4.89
CA THR A 124 -11.27 -1.24 5.86
C THR A 124 -11.51 -2.62 6.47
N LEU A 125 -12.74 -2.90 6.92
CA LEU A 125 -13.10 -4.15 7.57
C LEU A 125 -13.10 -5.33 6.58
N ILE A 126 -13.73 -5.17 5.42
CA ILE A 126 -13.80 -6.20 4.38
C ILE A 126 -12.40 -6.62 3.93
N PHE A 127 -11.53 -5.67 3.59
CA PHE A 127 -10.19 -6.00 3.13
C PHE A 127 -9.27 -6.45 4.27
N SER A 128 -9.47 -6.00 5.50
CA SER A 128 -8.76 -6.57 6.64
C SER A 128 -9.11 -8.04 6.85
N PHE A 129 -10.39 -8.39 6.71
CA PHE A 129 -10.84 -9.77 6.78
C PHE A 129 -10.27 -10.62 5.63
N LEU A 130 -10.40 -10.17 4.37
CA LEU A 130 -9.87 -10.88 3.20
C LEU A 130 -8.35 -11.08 3.28
N MET A 131 -7.59 -10.03 3.61
CA MET A 131 -6.15 -10.13 3.81
C MET A 131 -5.79 -11.10 4.93
N SER A 132 -6.59 -11.12 6.00
CA SER A 132 -6.35 -12.05 7.11
C SER A 132 -6.59 -13.50 6.71
N LEU A 133 -7.62 -13.79 5.90
CA LEU A 133 -7.82 -15.14 5.35
C LEU A 133 -6.65 -15.58 4.46
N MET A 134 -6.03 -14.65 3.75
CA MET A 134 -4.94 -14.96 2.82
C MET A 134 -3.56 -15.06 3.49
N PHE A 135 -3.29 -14.23 4.51
CA PHE A 135 -1.95 -14.04 5.05
C PHE A 135 -1.82 -14.26 6.57
N ALA A 136 -2.90 -14.18 7.34
CA ALA A 136 -2.82 -14.30 8.79
C ALA A 136 -3.02 -15.74 9.25
N THR A 137 -1.98 -16.31 9.85
CA THR A 137 -2.02 -17.60 10.56
C THR A 137 -2.16 -17.42 12.08
N LYS A 138 -1.86 -16.22 12.59
CA LYS A 138 -1.80 -15.91 14.03
C LYS A 138 -2.58 -14.63 14.34
N ILE A 139 -3.10 -14.52 15.56
CA ILE A 139 -3.84 -13.33 16.02
C ILE A 139 -3.03 -12.03 15.90
N LYS A 140 -1.70 -12.09 16.14
CA LYS A 140 -0.82 -10.92 15.99
C LYS A 140 -0.76 -10.44 14.53
N GLN A 141 -0.81 -11.36 13.57
CA GLN A 141 -0.81 -11.03 12.15
C GLN A 141 -2.13 -10.37 11.74
N PHE A 142 -3.25 -10.91 12.23
CA PHE A 142 -4.59 -10.33 12.06
C PHE A 142 -4.65 -8.88 12.56
N LEU A 143 -4.19 -8.62 13.79
CA LEU A 143 -4.17 -7.27 14.37
C LEU A 143 -3.28 -6.32 13.55
N LEU A 144 -2.13 -6.79 13.07
CA LEU A 144 -1.24 -5.96 12.26
C LEU A 144 -1.88 -5.60 10.91
N ILE A 145 -2.61 -6.52 10.27
CA ILE A 145 -3.37 -6.26 9.04
C ILE A 145 -4.43 -5.17 9.26
N ILE A 146 -5.17 -5.23 10.37
CA ILE A 146 -6.17 -4.21 10.71
C ILE A 146 -5.49 -2.85 10.87
N ILE A 147 -4.43 -2.77 11.68
CA ILE A 147 -3.70 -1.51 11.93
C ILE A 147 -3.16 -0.94 10.61
N THR A 148 -2.57 -1.78 9.77
CA THR A 148 -2.09 -1.39 8.45
C THR A 148 -3.22 -0.85 7.58
N ASN A 149 -4.36 -1.53 7.53
CA ASN A 149 -5.50 -1.05 6.76
C ASN A 149 -6.05 0.28 7.30
N ILE A 150 -6.15 0.47 8.61
CA ILE A 150 -6.59 1.74 9.20
C ILE A 150 -5.65 2.88 8.78
N ILE A 151 -4.33 2.72 8.98
CA ILE A 151 -3.34 3.74 8.62
C ILE A 151 -3.42 4.07 7.12
N MET A 152 -3.50 3.03 6.28
CA MET A 152 -3.58 3.18 4.83
C MET A 152 -4.90 3.84 4.39
N MET A 153 -6.00 3.60 5.09
CA MET A 153 -7.30 4.22 4.79
C MET A 153 -7.34 5.68 5.26
N VAL A 154 -6.69 6.03 6.37
CA VAL A 154 -6.50 7.43 6.77
C VAL A 154 -5.58 8.19 5.79
N ALA A 155 -4.46 7.57 5.39
CA ALA A 155 -3.47 8.22 4.54
C ALA A 155 -3.96 8.45 3.09
N LEU A 156 -4.77 7.53 2.55
CA LEU A 156 -5.21 7.58 1.15
C LEU A 156 -6.69 7.23 0.95
N GLY A 157 -7.23 6.29 1.73
CA GLY A 157 -8.59 5.77 1.52
C GLY A 157 -9.68 6.82 1.65
N ILE A 158 -9.57 7.73 2.62
CA ILE A 158 -10.51 8.83 2.79
C ILE A 158 -10.55 9.70 1.52
N ASN A 159 -9.39 10.08 0.99
CA ASN A 159 -9.29 10.89 -0.23
C ASN A 159 -9.91 10.18 -1.45
N VAL A 160 -9.76 8.85 -1.54
CA VAL A 160 -10.40 8.05 -2.61
C VAL A 160 -11.91 7.95 -2.39
N SER A 161 -12.36 7.84 -1.14
CA SER A 161 -13.78 7.69 -0.81
C SER A 161 -14.61 8.96 -1.02
N ILE A 162 -14.00 10.14 -0.97
CA ILE A 162 -14.70 11.41 -1.23
C ILE A 162 -14.84 11.72 -2.73
N LEU A 163 -14.21 10.96 -3.63
CA LEU A 163 -14.23 11.26 -5.08
C LEU A 163 -15.64 11.32 -5.66
N GLY A 164 -16.55 10.43 -5.25
CA GLY A 164 -17.95 10.46 -5.67
C GLY A 164 -18.76 11.65 -5.15
N LEU A 165 -18.26 12.36 -4.13
CA LEU A 165 -18.90 13.56 -3.59
C LEU A 165 -18.49 14.83 -4.34
N VAL A 166 -17.49 14.76 -5.22
CA VAL A 166 -16.95 15.90 -5.97
C VAL A 166 -17.43 15.87 -7.41
N TYR A 167 -18.15 16.90 -7.80
CA TYR A 167 -18.61 17.10 -9.15
C TYR A 167 -17.42 17.46 -10.06
N THR A 168 -17.39 16.81 -11.22
CA THR A 168 -16.43 17.11 -12.28
C THR A 168 -17.17 17.18 -13.61
N ASN A 169 -16.65 17.94 -14.57
CA ASN A 169 -17.21 17.97 -15.94
C ASN A 169 -16.91 16.70 -16.76
N LYS A 170 -16.32 15.66 -16.13
CA LYS A 170 -15.98 14.39 -16.77
C LYS A 170 -17.13 13.41 -16.62
N THR A 171 -17.25 12.51 -17.58
CA THR A 171 -18.14 11.35 -17.42
C THR A 171 -17.64 10.47 -16.27
N SER A 172 -18.55 9.74 -15.61
CA SER A 172 -18.16 8.82 -14.52
C SER A 172 -17.12 7.79 -14.98
N PHE A 173 -17.17 7.37 -16.24
CA PHE A 173 -16.19 6.44 -16.82
C PHE A 173 -14.79 7.06 -16.93
N GLU A 174 -14.67 8.29 -17.44
CA GLU A 174 -13.40 9.01 -17.52
C GLU A 174 -12.79 9.22 -16.12
N LEU A 175 -13.62 9.60 -15.14
CA LEU A 175 -13.18 9.75 -13.76
C LEU A 175 -12.68 8.43 -13.17
N ILE A 176 -13.41 7.32 -13.38
CA ILE A 176 -12.98 5.99 -12.95
C ILE A 176 -11.64 5.60 -13.58
N MET A 177 -11.44 5.85 -14.87
CA MET A 177 -10.20 5.53 -15.57
C MET A 177 -9.01 6.35 -15.05
N GLU A 178 -9.23 7.63 -14.79
CA GLU A 178 -8.21 8.53 -14.24
C GLU A 178 -7.78 8.12 -12.83
N VAL A 179 -8.76 7.88 -11.95
CA VAL A 179 -8.53 7.43 -10.57
C VAL A 179 -7.83 6.08 -10.55
N THR A 180 -8.25 5.16 -11.43
CA THR A 180 -7.60 3.86 -11.60
C THR A 180 -6.15 4.03 -12.05
N GLY A 181 -5.90 4.87 -13.06
CA GLY A 181 -4.56 5.16 -13.56
C GLY A 181 -3.65 5.73 -12.47
N LEU A 182 -4.13 6.69 -11.68
CA LEU A 182 -3.38 7.28 -10.57
C LEU A 182 -3.08 6.26 -9.46
N ILE A 183 -4.05 5.44 -9.06
CA ILE A 183 -3.86 4.41 -8.03
C ILE A 183 -2.82 3.38 -8.50
N VAL A 184 -2.92 2.94 -9.75
CA VAL A 184 -1.95 2.02 -10.36
C VAL A 184 -0.57 2.66 -10.44
N LEU A 185 -0.48 3.94 -10.80
CA LEU A 185 0.80 4.67 -10.86
C LEU A 185 1.46 4.78 -9.48
N ILE A 186 0.72 5.21 -8.46
CA ILE A 186 1.19 5.31 -7.07
C ILE A 186 1.71 3.95 -6.62
N MET A 187 0.86 2.92 -6.67
CA MET A 187 1.22 1.61 -6.12
C MET A 187 2.27 0.89 -6.95
N GLY A 188 2.28 1.06 -8.27
CA GLY A 188 3.31 0.55 -9.16
C GLY A 188 4.67 1.19 -8.85
N THR A 189 4.70 2.51 -8.67
CA THR A 189 5.90 3.25 -8.27
C THR A 189 6.39 2.84 -6.89
N PHE A 190 5.49 2.71 -5.92
CA PHE A 190 5.82 2.22 -4.58
C PHE A 190 6.40 0.80 -4.64
N SER A 191 5.72 -0.10 -5.34
CA SER A 191 6.14 -1.50 -5.47
C SER A 191 7.53 -1.61 -6.11
N PHE A 192 7.77 -0.88 -7.20
CA PHE A 192 9.06 -0.83 -7.88
C PHE A 192 10.14 -0.18 -7.01
N GLY A 193 9.86 0.98 -6.42
CA GLY A 193 10.78 1.71 -5.54
C GLY A 193 11.21 0.85 -4.34
N PHE A 194 10.28 0.09 -3.76
CA PHE A 194 10.61 -0.80 -2.66
C PHE A 194 11.58 -1.93 -3.08
N LEU A 195 11.39 -2.50 -4.27
CA LEU A 195 12.34 -3.49 -4.81
C LEU A 195 13.71 -2.88 -5.08
N LEU A 196 13.75 -1.63 -5.57
CA LEU A 196 14.98 -0.90 -5.85
C LEU A 196 15.77 -0.61 -4.55
N PHE A 197 15.12 0.03 -3.57
CA PHE A 197 15.76 0.40 -2.30
C PHE A 197 15.99 -0.82 -1.39
N GLY A 198 15.14 -1.83 -1.49
CA GLY A 198 15.18 -3.07 -0.70
C GLY A 198 15.97 -4.21 -1.34
N LYS A 199 16.68 -4.00 -2.45
CA LYS A 199 17.34 -5.07 -3.24
C LYS A 199 18.17 -6.05 -2.39
N LYS A 200 18.95 -5.56 -1.43
CA LYS A 200 19.77 -6.40 -0.53
C LYS A 200 18.93 -7.31 0.37
N ILE A 201 17.73 -6.87 0.76
CA ILE A 201 16.79 -7.63 1.60
C ILE A 201 16.28 -8.85 0.82
N PHE A 202 15.90 -8.66 -0.44
CA PHE A 202 15.48 -9.76 -1.30
C PHE A 202 16.64 -10.71 -1.64
N LEU A 203 17.81 -10.20 -2.00
CA LEU A 203 18.98 -11.03 -2.35
C LEU A 203 19.48 -11.90 -1.19
N SER A 204 19.59 -11.33 0.03
CA SER A 204 20.04 -12.10 1.20
C SER A 204 19.10 -13.25 1.56
N SER A 205 17.80 -13.09 1.29
CA SER A 205 16.81 -14.17 1.48
C SER A 205 17.02 -15.35 0.52
N PHE A 206 17.64 -15.14 -0.65
CA PHE A 206 18.00 -16.21 -1.59
C PHE A 206 19.26 -16.97 -1.15
N ASP A 207 20.30 -16.27 -0.66
CA ASP A 207 21.54 -16.92 -0.19
C ASP A 207 21.28 -17.87 0.99
N THR A 208 20.34 -17.49 1.87
CA THR A 208 19.97 -18.34 3.01
C THR A 208 19.32 -19.67 2.55
N ARG A 209 18.66 -19.70 1.38
CA ARG A 209 18.09 -20.92 0.78
C ARG A 209 19.15 -21.86 0.21
N GLN A 210 20.15 -21.33 -0.48
CA GLN A 210 21.26 -22.15 -0.97
C GLN A 210 22.00 -22.80 0.19
N TYR A 211 22.21 -22.06 1.28
CA TYR A 211 22.89 -22.59 2.45
C TYR A 211 22.07 -23.67 3.18
N ARG A 212 20.76 -23.46 3.37
CA ARG A 212 19.90 -24.42 4.08
C ARG A 212 19.65 -25.69 3.26
N SER A 213 19.40 -25.59 1.95
CA SER A 213 19.23 -26.76 1.08
C SER A 213 20.51 -27.57 0.94
N ARG A 214 21.68 -26.93 0.82
CA ARG A 214 22.98 -27.63 0.84
C ARG A 214 23.23 -28.37 2.14
N ARG A 215 22.87 -27.80 3.29
CA ARG A 215 23.05 -28.45 4.59
C ARG A 215 22.11 -29.65 4.77
N VAL A 216 20.87 -29.58 4.28
CA VAL A 216 19.94 -30.72 4.32
C VAL A 216 20.43 -31.84 3.40
N ASN A 217 20.86 -31.52 2.18
CA ASN A 217 21.38 -32.53 1.25
C ASN A 217 22.69 -33.16 1.75
N SER A 218 23.60 -32.40 2.38
CA SER A 218 24.84 -32.96 2.94
C SER A 218 24.62 -33.80 4.20
N SER A 219 23.52 -33.62 4.93
CA SER A 219 23.13 -34.54 6.01
C SER A 219 22.55 -35.86 5.50
N PHE A 220 21.88 -35.87 4.35
CA PHE A 220 21.44 -37.11 3.69
C PHE A 220 22.61 -37.87 3.05
N GLU A 221 23.57 -37.17 2.43
CA GLU A 221 24.80 -37.82 1.92
C GLU A 221 25.65 -38.47 3.01
N LYS A 222 25.59 -37.99 4.26
CA LYS A 222 26.33 -38.57 5.38
C LYS A 222 25.64 -39.77 6.04
N SER A 223 24.33 -39.95 5.88
CA SER A 223 23.63 -41.11 6.45
C SER A 223 23.84 -42.40 5.64
N ASP A 224 24.21 -42.29 4.36
CA ASP A 224 24.42 -43.45 3.49
C ASP A 224 25.86 -44.02 3.57
N VAL A 225 26.77 -43.32 4.25
CA VAL A 225 28.19 -43.72 4.36
C VAL A 225 28.47 -44.63 5.57
N TYR A 226 27.47 -44.87 6.44
CA TYR A 226 27.62 -45.74 7.63
C TYR A 226 26.78 -47.04 7.59
N ASN A 227 26.29 -47.43 6.41
CA ASN A 227 25.60 -48.71 6.21
C ASN A 227 26.43 -49.65 5.32
N TYR A 228 27.65 -50.02 5.75
CA TYR A 228 28.37 -51.21 5.28
C TYR A 228 29.26 -51.75 6.40
#